data_AF-A0A485KRH1-F1
#
_entry.id   AF-A0A485KRH1-F1
#
_cell.length_a   1.000
_cell.length_b   1.000
_cell.length_c   1.000
_cell.angle_alpha   90.00
_cell.angle_beta   90.00
_cell.angle_gamma   90.00
#
_symmetry.space_group_name_H-M   'P 1'
#
loop_
_entity.id
_entity.type
_entity.pdbx_description
1 polymer ?
#
loop_
_entity_poly.entity_id
_entity_poly.type
_entity_poly.pdbx_seq_one_letter_code
_entity_poly.pdbx_strand_id
1 'polypeptide(L)'
;MSDTECKYTYKVCTNPRTVKRDGSLHRLCDHHRAKANALQKVYATKRREELRTLRQLVILGQTMPEPLPLEAQRDVDAMHATMEDYSLLVEGGLLQLEPLEAFSDVAMLSDEEYAYLCKVL
;
A
#
# COMPACT_ATOMS: atom_id res chain seq x y z
N MET A 1 0.61 -26.10 -20.23
CA MET A 1 0.06 -24.74 -20.44
C MET A 1 -0.34 -24.65 -21.89
N SER A 2 -1.64 -24.63 -22.19
CA SER A 2 -2.12 -24.53 -23.56
C SER A 2 -1.88 -23.12 -24.12
N ASP A 3 -1.65 -22.97 -25.42
CA ASP A 3 -1.37 -21.65 -26.01
C ASP A 3 -2.59 -20.70 -26.06
N THR A 4 -3.69 -21.08 -25.42
CA THR A 4 -4.91 -20.28 -25.29
C THR A 4 -5.14 -19.79 -23.86
N GLU A 5 -4.45 -20.35 -22.86
CA GLU A 5 -4.61 -19.99 -21.43
C GLU A 5 -3.84 -18.72 -21.04
N CYS A 6 -4.37 -18.02 -20.03
CA CYS A 6 -3.80 -16.82 -19.44
C CYS A 6 -2.41 -17.08 -18.83
N LYS A 7 -1.41 -16.26 -19.21
CA LYS A 7 -0.03 -16.35 -18.69
C LYS A 7 0.19 -15.48 -17.45
N TYR A 8 -0.74 -15.52 -16.48
CA TYR A 8 -0.59 -14.80 -15.21
C TYR A 8 0.47 -15.49 -14.34
N THR A 9 1.45 -14.73 -13.84
CA THR A 9 2.66 -15.30 -13.23
C THR A 9 2.51 -15.65 -11.75
N TYR A 10 1.63 -14.94 -11.03
CA TYR A 10 1.50 -15.14 -9.58
C TYR A 10 0.62 -16.34 -9.21
N LYS A 11 -0.40 -16.64 -10.01
CA LYS A 11 -1.32 -17.76 -9.79
C LYS A 11 -1.71 -18.39 -11.12
N VAL A 12 -1.86 -19.71 -11.14
CA VAL A 12 -2.34 -20.44 -12.33
C VAL A 12 -3.74 -19.95 -12.67
N CYS A 13 -3.95 -19.59 -13.94
CA CYS A 13 -5.22 -19.09 -14.44
C CYS A 13 -5.66 -19.89 -15.65
N THR A 14 -6.83 -20.52 -15.56
CA THR A 14 -7.43 -21.34 -16.62
C THR A 14 -8.29 -20.53 -17.60
N ASN A 15 -8.47 -19.23 -17.34
CA ASN A 15 -9.25 -18.36 -18.24
C ASN A 15 -8.52 -18.17 -19.58
N PRO A 16 -9.27 -18.10 -20.70
CA PRO A 16 -8.68 -17.90 -22.02
C PRO A 16 -8.08 -16.51 -22.17
N ARG A 17 -7.05 -16.40 -23.00
CA ARG A 17 -6.48 -15.13 -23.45
C ARG A 17 -7.46 -14.41 -24.36
N THR A 18 -7.44 -13.09 -24.24
CA THR A 18 -8.35 -12.22 -24.99
C THR A 18 -7.72 -11.86 -26.32
N VAL A 19 -8.53 -11.68 -27.36
CA VAL A 19 -8.06 -11.33 -28.70
C VAL A 19 -7.99 -9.81 -28.83
N LYS A 20 -6.88 -9.30 -29.36
CA LYS A 20 -6.73 -7.88 -29.75
C LYS A 20 -7.53 -7.60 -31.04
N ARG A 21 -7.72 -6.31 -31.36
CA ARG A 21 -8.34 -5.91 -32.63
C ARG A 21 -7.58 -6.39 -33.88
N ASP A 22 -6.28 -6.62 -33.75
CA ASP A 22 -5.40 -7.15 -34.81
C ASP A 22 -5.46 -8.68 -34.95
N GLY A 23 -6.29 -9.37 -34.15
CA GLY A 23 -6.41 -10.83 -34.14
C GLY A 23 -5.35 -11.55 -33.28
N SER A 24 -4.35 -10.84 -32.75
CA SER A 24 -3.33 -11.44 -31.87
C SER A 24 -3.85 -11.63 -30.44
N LEU A 25 -3.37 -12.67 -29.75
CA LEU A 25 -3.73 -12.89 -28.35
C LEU A 25 -2.99 -11.94 -27.41
N HIS A 26 -3.73 -11.34 -26.47
CA HIS A 26 -3.14 -10.74 -25.29
C HIS A 26 -2.44 -11.80 -24.44
N ARG A 27 -1.47 -11.39 -23.61
CA ARG A 27 -0.78 -12.30 -22.67
C ARG A 27 -1.68 -12.80 -21.53
N LEU A 28 -2.64 -11.97 -21.12
CA LEU A 28 -3.52 -12.21 -19.97
C LEU A 28 -4.98 -12.32 -20.42
N CYS A 29 -5.81 -12.98 -19.61
CA CYS A 29 -7.27 -12.98 -19.76
C CYS A 29 -7.90 -11.62 -19.39
N ASP A 30 -9.19 -11.43 -19.71
CA ASP A 30 -9.91 -10.17 -19.46
C ASP A 30 -9.86 -9.76 -17.99
N HIS A 31 -10.11 -10.73 -17.09
CA HIS A 31 -10.08 -10.49 -15.65
C HIS A 31 -8.75 -9.92 -15.17
N HIS A 32 -7.62 -10.54 -15.56
CA HIS A 32 -6.30 -10.07 -15.14
C HIS A 32 -5.90 -8.76 -15.82
N ARG A 33 -6.36 -8.49 -17.05
CA ARG A 33 -6.16 -7.20 -17.71
C ARG A 33 -6.92 -6.09 -16.99
N ALA A 34 -8.18 -6.31 -16.65
CA ALA A 34 -8.98 -5.34 -15.90
C ALA A 34 -8.35 -5.03 -14.54
N LYS A 35 -7.91 -6.06 -13.80
CA LYS A 35 -7.22 -5.89 -12.52
C LYS A 35 -5.91 -5.09 -12.67
N ALA A 36 -5.08 -5.42 -13.66
CA ALA A 36 -3.84 -4.70 -13.93
C ALA A 36 -4.10 -3.23 -14.26
N ASN A 37 -5.10 -2.94 -15.10
CA ASN A 37 -5.49 -1.58 -15.44
C ASN A 37 -5.99 -0.79 -14.22
N ALA A 38 -6.75 -1.43 -13.32
CA ALA A 38 -7.20 -0.80 -12.08
C ALA A 38 -5.99 -0.42 -11.18
N LEU A 39 -5.06 -1.34 -10.98
CA LEU A 39 -3.85 -1.09 -10.20
C LEU A 39 -2.98 0.02 -10.83
N GLN A 40 -2.84 0.03 -12.16
CA GLN A 40 -2.13 1.08 -12.88
C GLN A 40 -2.79 2.45 -12.68
N LYS A 41 -4.12 2.54 -12.69
CA LYS A 41 -4.85 3.80 -12.43
C LYS A 41 -4.60 4.31 -11.01
N VAL A 42 -4.64 3.42 -10.02
CA VAL A 42 -4.34 3.78 -8.62
C VAL A 42 -2.91 4.31 -8.51
N TYR A 43 -1.93 3.58 -9.04
CA TYR A 43 -0.53 4.00 -9.03
C TYR A 43 -0.30 5.35 -9.74
N ALA A 44 -0.89 5.52 -10.92
CA ALA A 44 -0.78 6.77 -11.68
C ALA A 44 -1.46 7.95 -10.94
N THR A 45 -2.52 7.70 -10.18
CA THR A 45 -3.20 8.73 -9.40
C THR A 45 -2.35 9.13 -8.21
N LYS A 46 -1.91 8.16 -7.39
CA LYS A 46 -0.99 8.41 -6.27
C LYS A 46 0.27 9.14 -6.73
N ARG A 47 0.88 8.69 -7.83
CA ARG A 47 2.07 9.35 -8.39
C ARG A 47 1.79 10.80 -8.80
N ARG A 48 0.65 11.07 -9.42
CA ARG A 48 0.28 12.45 -9.80
C ARG A 48 0.04 13.34 -8.58
N GLU A 49 -0.54 12.81 -7.51
CA GLU A 49 -0.75 13.52 -6.25
C GLU A 49 0.59 13.87 -5.60
N GLU A 50 1.50 12.91 -5.47
CA GLU A 50 2.86 13.16 -4.97
C GLU A 50 3.58 14.24 -5.78
N LEU A 51 3.51 14.20 -7.12
CA LEU A 51 4.11 15.25 -7.94
C LEU A 51 3.44 16.61 -7.73
N ARG A 52 2.14 16.67 -7.48
CA ARG A 52 1.43 17.94 -7.19
C ARG A 52 1.86 18.50 -5.85
N THR A 53 1.95 17.67 -4.81
CA THR A 53 2.41 18.12 -3.49
C THR A 53 3.85 18.62 -3.56
N LEU A 54 4.76 17.88 -4.22
CA LEU A 54 6.14 18.33 -4.41
C LEU A 54 6.23 19.65 -5.17
N ARG A 55 5.46 19.83 -6.25
CA ARG A 55 5.39 21.11 -6.97
C ARG A 55 4.89 22.25 -6.08
N GLN A 56 3.89 21.98 -5.24
CA GLN A 56 3.37 22.98 -4.31
C GLN A 56 4.44 23.41 -3.31
N LEU A 57 5.22 22.49 -2.75
CA LEU A 57 6.32 22.81 -1.83
C LEU A 57 7.38 23.70 -2.49
N VAL A 58 7.74 23.40 -3.74
CA VAL A 58 8.69 24.21 -4.52
C VAL A 58 8.15 25.62 -4.78
N ILE A 59 6.87 25.76 -5.14
CA ILE A 59 6.23 27.08 -5.35
C ILE A 59 6.20 27.87 -4.03
N LEU A 60 5.96 27.21 -2.90
CA LEU A 60 5.97 27.83 -1.57
C LEU A 60 7.37 28.15 -1.04
N GLY A 61 8.43 27.91 -1.84
CA GLY A 61 9.81 28.23 -1.47
C GLY A 61 10.39 27.34 -0.36
N GLN A 62 9.76 26.20 -0.09
CA GLN A 62 10.28 25.21 0.87
C GLN A 62 11.31 24.33 0.14
N THR A 63 12.55 24.28 0.65
CA THR A 63 13.63 23.51 0.04
C THR A 63 13.41 22.00 0.22
N MET A 64 13.61 21.23 -0.86
CA MET A 64 13.48 19.78 -0.88
C MET A 64 14.63 19.11 -0.11
N PRO A 65 14.38 18.21 0.87
CA PRO A 65 15.46 17.44 1.48
C PRO A 65 15.96 16.37 0.49
N GLU A 66 17.29 16.29 0.36
CA GLU A 66 18.00 15.28 -0.44
C GLU A 66 17.76 13.87 0.12
N PRO A 67 17.58 12.82 -0.72
CA PRO A 67 17.35 11.48 -0.21
C PRO A 67 18.62 10.92 0.42
N LEU A 68 18.58 10.67 1.74
CA LEU A 68 19.67 10.03 2.48
C LEU A 68 19.82 8.56 2.06
N PRO A 69 21.05 8.03 1.88
CA PRO A 69 21.28 6.63 1.50
C PRO A 69 20.75 5.65 2.57
N LEU A 70 20.10 4.58 2.12
CA LEU A 70 19.52 3.54 2.99
C LEU A 70 20.58 2.49 3.37
N GLU A 71 21.04 2.50 4.62
CA GLU A 71 21.93 1.47 5.17
C GLU A 71 21.09 0.27 5.70
N ALA A 72 21.46 -0.96 5.32
CA ALA A 72 20.67 -2.17 5.57
C ALA A 72 20.96 -2.82 6.95
N GLN A 73 19.91 -3.16 7.72
CA GLN A 73 20.04 -3.93 8.97
C GLN A 73 19.39 -5.32 8.86
N ARG A 74 20.04 -6.31 9.50
CA ARG A 74 19.99 -7.78 9.28
C ARG A 74 18.92 -8.52 10.09
N ASP A 75 18.56 -9.72 9.61
CA ASP A 75 17.47 -10.61 10.05
C ASP A 75 17.55 -11.15 11.50
N VAL A 76 16.39 -11.32 12.16
CA VAL A 76 16.18 -12.23 13.32
C VAL A 76 14.79 -12.90 13.25
N ASP A 77 14.80 -14.24 13.28
CA ASP A 77 13.66 -15.15 13.04
C ASP A 77 12.66 -15.31 14.20
N ALA A 78 11.49 -15.86 13.88
CA ALA A 78 10.22 -15.88 14.62
C ALA A 78 10.12 -16.78 15.88
N MET A 79 9.45 -16.28 16.93
CA MET A 79 8.81 -17.10 17.98
C MET A 79 7.46 -16.49 18.38
N HIS A 80 6.40 -17.31 18.32
CA HIS A 80 5.00 -16.95 18.61
C HIS A 80 4.77 -16.93 20.13
N ALA A 81 4.49 -15.78 20.74
CA ALA A 81 4.19 -15.67 22.17
C ALA A 81 2.68 -15.83 22.44
N THR A 82 2.30 -16.60 23.45
CA THR A 82 0.89 -16.79 23.86
C THR A 82 0.49 -15.80 24.97
N MET A 83 -0.81 -15.64 25.19
CA MET A 83 -1.34 -14.61 26.10
C MET A 83 -1.04 -14.88 27.58
N GLU A 84 -0.80 -16.14 27.96
CA GLU A 84 -0.39 -16.53 29.32
C GLU A 84 1.08 -16.17 29.60
N ASP A 85 1.93 -16.18 28.56
CA ASP A 85 3.32 -15.72 28.67
C ASP A 85 3.39 -14.22 29.00
N TYR A 86 2.40 -13.44 28.56
CA TYR A 86 2.32 -12.01 28.82
C TYR A 86 1.99 -11.69 30.29
N SER A 87 1.13 -12.49 30.93
CA SER A 87 0.73 -12.28 32.32
C SER A 87 1.90 -12.52 33.28
N LEU A 88 2.71 -13.54 33.00
CA LEU A 88 3.87 -13.91 33.83
C LEU A 88 4.99 -12.85 33.77
N LEU A 89 5.13 -12.17 32.62
CA LEU A 89 6.11 -11.09 32.42
C LEU A 89 5.73 -9.80 33.16
N VAL A 90 4.43 -9.54 33.32
CA VAL A 90 3.91 -8.37 34.05
C VAL A 90 3.99 -8.59 35.56
N GLU A 91 3.65 -9.77 36.08
CA GLU A 91 3.70 -10.06 37.53
C GLU A 91 5.13 -10.29 38.06
N GLY A 92 6.04 -10.81 37.21
CA GLY A 92 7.45 -11.04 37.57
C GLY A 92 8.33 -9.77 37.57
N GLY A 93 7.77 -8.59 37.29
CA GLY A 93 8.47 -7.30 37.37
C GLY A 93 9.49 -7.01 36.27
N LEU A 94 9.41 -7.66 35.10
CA LEU A 94 10.36 -7.48 34.00
C LEU A 94 9.93 -6.43 32.97
N LEU A 95 8.65 -6.06 32.92
CA LEU A 95 8.11 -4.97 32.10
C LEU A 95 7.49 -3.89 32.98
N GLN A 96 8.22 -2.79 33.19
CA GLN A 96 7.70 -1.58 33.82
C GLN A 96 7.06 -0.73 32.72
N LEU A 97 5.79 -0.97 32.41
CA LEU A 97 5.03 -0.17 31.45
C LEU A 97 4.52 1.09 32.17
N GLU A 98 5.20 2.22 31.96
CA GLU A 98 4.65 3.53 32.28
C GLU A 98 3.50 3.87 31.30
N PRO A 99 2.38 4.43 31.77
CA PRO A 99 1.30 4.87 30.89
C PRO A 99 1.79 5.95 29.91
N LEU A 100 1.67 5.70 28.60
CA LEU A 100 1.85 6.75 27.60
C LEU A 100 0.66 7.71 27.68
N GLU A 101 0.93 9.00 27.93
CA GLU A 101 -0.08 10.04 27.81
C GLU A 101 -0.63 10.06 26.37
N ALA A 102 -1.94 9.97 26.25
CA ALA A 102 -2.65 10.04 24.98
C ALA A 102 -2.56 11.46 24.42
N PHE A 103 -1.59 11.72 23.53
CA PHE A 103 -1.56 12.96 22.77
C PHE A 103 -2.79 13.03 21.86
N SER A 104 -3.62 14.04 22.11
CA SER A 104 -4.98 14.21 21.61
C SER A 104 -5.08 15.04 20.32
N ASP A 105 -4.05 15.09 19.47
CA ASP A 105 -4.08 15.94 18.27
C ASP A 105 -4.62 15.21 17.04
N VAL A 106 -5.84 14.67 17.16
CA VAL A 106 -6.67 14.33 16.00
C VAL A 106 -7.46 15.59 15.65
N ALA A 107 -6.92 16.44 14.79
CA ALA A 107 -7.69 17.54 14.23
C ALA A 107 -8.90 16.94 13.46
N MET A 108 -10.11 17.20 13.95
CA MET A 108 -11.34 16.78 13.27
C MET A 108 -11.43 17.47 11.91
N LEU A 109 -11.62 16.69 10.85
CA LEU A 109 -11.80 17.20 9.50
C LEU A 109 -12.99 18.14 9.47
N SER A 110 -12.87 19.23 8.70
CA SER A 110 -14.01 20.12 8.49
C SER A 110 -15.12 19.41 7.72
N ASP A 111 -16.37 19.84 7.94
CA ASP A 111 -17.55 19.24 7.29
C ASP A 111 -17.46 19.31 5.75
N GLU A 112 -16.79 20.33 5.22
CA GLU A 112 -16.54 20.50 3.78
C GLU A 112 -15.57 19.42 3.24
N GLU A 113 -14.50 19.14 3.98
CA GLU A 113 -13.51 18.11 3.62
C GLU A 113 -14.12 16.71 3.70
N TYR A 114 -14.92 16.46 4.74
CA TYR A 114 -15.64 15.20 4.88
C TYR A 114 -16.64 14.99 3.74
N ALA A 115 -17.43 16.02 3.39
CA ALA A 115 -18.39 15.97 2.31
C ALA A 115 -17.76 15.77 0.93
N TYR A 116 -16.56 16.31 0.69
CA TYR A 116 -15.82 16.09 -0.55
C TYR A 116 -15.38 14.62 -0.68
N LEU A 117 -14.85 14.03 0.40
CA LEU A 117 -14.38 12.65 0.40
C LEU A 117 -15.53 11.65 0.17
N CYS A 118 -16.70 11.90 0.77
CA CYS A 118 -17.88 11.05 0.57
C CYS A 118 -18.46 11.08 -0.85
N LYS A 119 -18.15 12.10 -1.67
CA LYS A 119 -18.59 12.15 -3.07
C LYS A 119 -17.63 11.45 -4.04
N VAL A 120 -16.41 11.14 -3.60
CA VAL A 120 -15.34 10.56 -4.44
C VAL A 120 -15.21 9.04 -4.25
N LEU A 121 -15.74 8.51 -3.14
CA LEU A 121 -15.88 7.08 -2.86
C LEU A 121 -17.19 6.52 -3.42
#